data_AF-A0A6H1ZGN4-F1
#
_entry.id   AF-A0A6H1ZGN4-F1
#
_cell.length_a   1.000
_cell.length_b   1.000
_cell.length_c   1.000
_cell.angle_alpha   90.00
_cell.angle_beta   90.00
_cell.angle_gamma   90.00
#
_symmetry.space_group_name_H-M   'P 1'
#
loop_
_entity.id
_entity.type
_entity.pdbx_description
1 polymer ?
#
loop_
_entity_poly.entity_id
_entity_poly.type
_entity_poly.pdbx_seq_one_letter_code
_entity_poly.pdbx_strand_id
1 'polypeptide(L)'
;MSRWAHLAHLKDPPIVKPGEYVRRGQLIGHVGNTGYSSGAHLHFEIRREQPKSWTDYVDGWSSGNVRKMYEDPNPYIHDGIPADFTYKGWGYMQWSGRVWHPGLDINSPHDLGKPVYSPFNGRVQQSTGVSTWTKWGNKLIPSFYNRGWGNHIWIEINEADPGI
;
A
#
# COMPACT_ATOMS: atom_id res chain seq x y z
N MET A 1 12.96 14.94 -7.88
CA MET A 1 12.03 14.07 -8.62
C MET A 1 10.93 13.67 -7.66
N SER A 2 9.66 13.80 -8.06
CA SER A 2 8.53 13.33 -7.23
C SER A 2 8.62 11.81 -7.04
N ARG A 3 8.12 11.31 -5.91
CA ARG A 3 7.97 9.89 -5.61
C ARG A 3 6.53 9.63 -5.23
N TRP A 4 6.07 8.39 -5.32
CA TRP A 4 4.71 8.01 -4.99
C TRP A 4 4.70 6.85 -4.02
N ALA A 5 4.00 6.99 -2.91
CA ALA A 5 3.73 5.90 -1.99
C ALA A 5 2.38 5.26 -2.32
N HIS A 6 2.32 3.94 -2.21
CA HIS A 6 1.08 3.19 -2.33
C HIS A 6 0.91 2.27 -1.13
N LEU A 7 -0.25 2.38 -0.48
CA LEU A 7 -0.65 1.55 0.65
C LEU A 7 -1.95 0.83 0.30
N ALA A 8 -1.99 -0.49 0.42
CA ALA A 8 -3.12 -1.30 -0.04
C ALA A 8 -3.61 -2.33 0.98
N HIS A 9 -4.69 -3.03 0.61
CA HIS A 9 -5.40 -4.02 1.43
C HIS A 9 -6.06 -3.46 2.70
N LEU A 10 -6.34 -2.15 2.75
CA LEU A 10 -6.94 -1.50 3.91
C LEU A 10 -8.33 -2.07 4.24
N LYS A 11 -8.70 -2.06 5.52
CA LYS A 11 -9.94 -2.70 6.00
C LYS A 11 -11.19 -2.01 5.46
N ASP A 12 -11.17 -0.69 5.57
CA ASP A 12 -12.23 0.22 5.20
C ASP A 12 -11.70 1.17 4.11
N PRO A 13 -12.57 1.88 3.37
CA PRO A 13 -12.14 2.96 2.49
C PRO A 13 -11.19 3.93 3.22
N PRO A 14 -10.12 4.43 2.57
CA PRO A 14 -9.21 5.40 3.18
C PRO A 14 -9.99 6.61 3.73
N ILE A 15 -9.57 7.11 4.89
CA ILE A 15 -10.27 8.25 5.54
C ILE A 15 -9.91 9.60 4.90
N VAL A 16 -8.97 9.59 3.96
CA VAL A 16 -8.53 10.74 3.16
C VAL A 16 -8.98 10.59 1.71
N LYS A 17 -9.10 11.71 0.99
CA LYS A 17 -9.64 11.78 -0.37
C LYS A 17 -8.65 12.36 -1.37
N PRO A 18 -8.80 12.09 -2.68
CA PRO A 18 -7.91 12.67 -3.69
C PRO A 18 -7.96 14.19 -3.64
N GLY A 19 -6.79 14.81 -3.73
CA GLY A 19 -6.59 16.25 -3.62
C GLY A 19 -6.24 16.74 -2.22
N GLU A 20 -6.52 15.97 -1.17
CA GLU A 20 -6.15 16.31 0.21
C GLU A 20 -4.64 16.21 0.42
N TYR A 21 -4.13 17.02 1.35
CA TYR A 21 -2.77 16.92 1.83
C TYR A 21 -2.71 16.10 3.11
N VAL A 22 -1.66 15.28 3.23
CA VAL A 22 -1.39 14.47 4.41
C VAL A 22 -0.03 14.83 4.98
N ARG A 23 0.06 14.81 6.31
CA ARG A 23 1.33 14.89 7.04
C ARG A 23 1.84 13.49 7.38
N ARG A 24 3.16 13.34 7.48
CA ARG A 24 3.79 12.17 8.08
C ARG A 24 3.18 11.93 9.47
N GLY A 25 2.77 10.69 9.74
CA GLY A 25 2.09 10.31 10.99
C GLY A 25 0.60 10.65 11.04
N GLN A 26 0.00 11.20 9.98
CA GLN A 26 -1.45 11.40 9.91
C GLN A 26 -2.16 10.07 9.65
N LEU A 27 -3.23 9.79 10.40
CA LEU A 27 -4.05 8.59 10.19
C LEU A 27 -4.67 8.64 8.78
N ILE A 28 -4.56 7.54 8.02
CA ILE A 28 -5.09 7.42 6.65
C ILE A 28 -5.98 6.19 6.44
N GLY A 29 -5.97 5.25 7.37
CA GLY A 29 -6.84 4.09 7.33
C GLY A 29 -6.52 3.06 8.40
N HIS A 30 -6.94 1.83 8.17
CA HIS A 30 -6.68 0.71 9.06
C HIS A 30 -6.23 -0.51 8.25
N VAL A 31 -5.32 -1.30 8.81
CA VAL A 31 -4.85 -2.57 8.24
C VAL A 31 -6.05 -3.46 7.98
N GLY A 32 -6.12 -4.02 6.78
CA GLY A 32 -7.22 -4.85 6.37
C GLY A 32 -6.77 -6.16 5.76
N ASN A 33 -7.68 -6.68 4.96
CA ASN A 33 -7.50 -7.91 4.22
C ASN A 33 -8.32 -7.86 2.92
N THR A 34 -8.52 -6.67 2.37
CA THR A 34 -9.37 -6.48 1.19
C THR A 34 -8.59 -6.74 -0.10
N GLY A 35 -9.27 -7.11 -1.18
CA GLY A 35 -8.63 -7.45 -2.46
C GLY A 35 -8.05 -8.87 -2.48
N TYR A 36 -6.99 -9.07 -3.26
CA TYR A 36 -6.27 -10.34 -3.39
C TYR A 36 -5.21 -10.47 -2.29
N SER A 37 -5.69 -10.76 -1.09
CA SER A 37 -4.86 -10.90 0.10
C SER A 37 -5.06 -12.28 0.72
N SER A 38 -3.97 -12.95 1.11
CA SER A 38 -4.02 -14.27 1.75
C SER A 38 -4.22 -14.21 3.27
N GLY A 39 -4.11 -13.02 3.87
CA GLY A 39 -4.24 -12.77 5.30
C GLY A 39 -4.09 -11.29 5.61
N ALA A 40 -4.52 -10.85 6.80
CA ALA A 40 -4.47 -9.43 7.14
C ALA A 40 -3.03 -8.89 7.13
N HIS A 41 -2.78 -7.86 6.32
CA HIS A 41 -1.49 -7.21 6.15
C HIS A 41 -1.64 -5.82 5.50
N LEU A 42 -0.58 -5.04 5.53
CA LEU A 42 -0.43 -3.80 4.78
C LEU A 42 0.59 -4.02 3.66
N HIS A 43 0.18 -3.84 2.41
CA HIS A 43 1.13 -3.71 1.32
C HIS A 43 1.60 -2.25 1.23
N PHE A 44 2.91 -2.03 1.22
CA PHE A 44 3.53 -0.71 1.12
C PHE A 44 4.64 -0.69 0.08
N GLU A 45 4.49 0.15 -0.95
CA GLU A 45 5.49 0.34 -2.00
C GLU A 45 5.76 1.83 -2.27
N ILE A 46 6.95 2.11 -2.81
CA ILE A 46 7.36 3.45 -3.25
C ILE A 46 7.80 3.38 -4.71
N ARG A 47 7.24 4.26 -5.54
CA ARG A 47 7.59 4.42 -6.96
C ARG A 47 8.35 5.73 -7.20
N ARG A 48 9.28 5.69 -8.15
CA ARG A 48 10.06 6.85 -8.62
C ARG A 48 9.32 7.68 -9.66
N GLU A 49 8.25 7.14 -10.23
CA GLU A 49 7.43 7.77 -11.25
C GLU A 49 5.95 7.49 -10.96
N GLN A 50 5.08 8.36 -11.47
CA GLN A 50 3.63 8.17 -11.35
C GLN A 50 3.23 6.86 -12.04
N PRO A 51 2.39 6.02 -11.42
CA PRO A 51 1.87 4.84 -12.09
C PRO A 51 1.00 5.24 -13.29
N LYS A 52 1.05 4.48 -14.39
CA LYS A 52 0.21 4.75 -15.58
C LYS A 52 -1.26 4.48 -15.29
N SER A 53 -1.53 3.55 -14.37
CA SER A 53 -2.82 3.31 -13.76
C SER A 53 -2.65 3.07 -12.26
N TRP A 54 -3.60 3.57 -11.46
CA TRP A 54 -3.63 3.39 -10.01
C TRP A 54 -3.72 1.92 -9.57
N THR A 55 -3.99 1.00 -10.49
CA THR A 55 -4.02 -0.45 -10.23
C THR A 55 -2.82 -1.21 -10.81
N ASP A 56 -1.83 -0.52 -11.37
CA ASP A 56 -0.68 -1.16 -12.01
C ASP A 56 0.09 -2.09 -11.06
N TYR A 57 0.50 -3.25 -11.57
CA TYR A 57 1.34 -4.20 -10.87
C TYR A 57 2.41 -4.77 -11.81
N VAL A 58 3.46 -5.34 -11.23
CA VAL A 58 4.71 -5.74 -11.91
C VAL A 58 4.66 -7.09 -12.65
N ASP A 59 3.48 -7.52 -13.10
CA ASP A 59 3.33 -8.81 -13.80
C ASP A 59 4.14 -8.81 -15.12
N GLY A 60 4.99 -9.82 -15.27
CA GLY A 60 5.92 -9.95 -16.42
C GLY A 60 7.14 -9.01 -16.38
N TRP A 61 7.36 -8.25 -15.30
CA TRP A 61 8.52 -7.35 -15.23
C TRP A 61 9.80 -8.09 -14.84
N SER A 62 10.92 -7.71 -15.46
CA SER A 62 12.25 -8.15 -15.03
C SER A 62 12.62 -7.48 -13.69
N SER A 63 13.53 -8.10 -12.94
CA SER A 63 14.06 -7.50 -11.71
C SER A 63 14.72 -6.13 -11.96
N GLY A 64 15.31 -5.91 -13.14
CA GLY A 64 15.87 -4.63 -13.55
C GLY A 64 14.80 -3.55 -13.71
N ASN A 65 13.66 -3.90 -14.33
CA ASN A 65 12.54 -2.97 -14.49
C ASN A 65 11.92 -2.61 -13.14
N VAL A 66 11.78 -3.57 -12.23
CA VAL A 66 11.29 -3.30 -10.87
C VAL A 66 12.26 -2.38 -10.12
N ARG A 67 13.56 -2.68 -10.08
CA ARG A 67 14.55 -1.79 -9.41
C ARG A 67 14.63 -0.39 -9.99
N LYS A 68 14.38 -0.25 -11.30
CA LYS A 68 14.36 1.05 -11.96
C LYS A 68 13.17 1.90 -11.51
N MET A 69 12.01 1.29 -11.30
CA MET A 69 10.76 2.01 -11.02
C MET A 69 10.43 2.12 -9.54
N TYR A 70 10.90 1.19 -8.71
CA TYR A 70 10.58 1.12 -7.29
C TYR A 70 11.80 1.46 -6.43
N GLU A 71 11.52 2.03 -5.26
CA GLU A 71 12.48 2.31 -4.22
C GLU A 71 12.28 1.31 -3.08
N ASP A 72 13.37 0.94 -2.40
CA ASP A 72 13.28 0.10 -1.20
C ASP A 72 12.50 0.86 -0.10
N PRO A 73 11.33 0.38 0.32
CA PRO A 73 10.52 1.03 1.34
C PRO A 73 10.99 0.71 2.77
N ASN A 74 11.94 -0.20 2.98
CA ASN A 74 12.43 -0.59 4.32
C ASN A 74 12.86 0.59 5.20
N PRO A 75 13.53 1.64 4.70
CA PRO A 75 13.92 2.78 5.54
C PRO A 75 12.75 3.55 6.16
N TYR A 76 11.52 3.40 5.63
CA TYR A 76 10.35 4.19 6.03
C TYR A 76 9.35 3.41 6.89
N ILE A 77 9.65 2.16 7.26
CA ILE A 77 8.69 1.31 8.01
C ILE A 77 8.46 1.78 9.45
N HIS A 78 9.33 2.64 9.99
CA HIS A 78 9.17 3.22 11.33
C HIS A 78 8.51 4.60 11.30
N ASP A 79 8.21 5.11 10.10
CA ASP A 79 7.63 6.42 9.89
C ASP A 79 6.11 6.30 9.75
N GLY A 80 5.36 6.22 10.84
CA GLY A 80 3.88 6.19 10.78
C GLY A 80 3.25 4.87 10.29
N ILE A 81 4.05 3.90 9.86
CA ILE A 81 3.59 2.51 9.77
C ILE A 81 3.76 1.93 11.19
N PRO A 82 2.71 1.38 11.85
CA PRO A 82 2.82 0.87 13.22
C PRO A 82 4.09 0.05 13.46
N ALA A 83 4.91 0.47 14.43
CA ALA A 83 6.17 -0.21 14.75
C ALA A 83 5.99 -1.69 15.19
N ASP A 84 4.76 -2.11 15.49
CA ASP A 84 4.40 -3.43 15.99
C ASP A 84 4.23 -4.49 14.89
N PHE A 85 4.45 -4.16 13.61
CA PHE A 85 4.48 -5.18 12.55
C PHE A 85 5.75 -6.03 12.67
N THR A 86 5.73 -6.98 13.60
CA THR A 86 6.85 -7.86 13.92
C THR A 86 7.17 -8.87 12.81
N TYR A 87 6.27 -9.06 11.83
CA TYR A 87 6.44 -10.00 10.73
C TYR A 87 6.46 -9.27 9.36
N LYS A 88 7.49 -9.56 8.58
CA LYS A 88 7.52 -9.20 7.16
C LYS A 88 7.06 -10.44 6.40
N GLY A 89 5.96 -10.32 5.67
CA GLY A 89 5.52 -11.31 4.70
C GLY A 89 6.48 -11.33 3.51
N TRP A 90 6.11 -10.63 2.44
CA TRP A 90 6.98 -10.45 1.27
C TRP A 90 7.86 -9.20 1.42
N GLY A 91 9.16 -9.39 1.20
CA GLY A 91 10.16 -8.34 1.17
C GLY A 91 10.29 -7.64 -0.19
N TYR A 92 10.78 -6.41 -0.19
CA TYR A 92 11.14 -5.72 -1.44
C TYR A 92 12.15 -6.55 -2.23
N MET A 93 11.90 -6.72 -3.53
CA MET A 93 12.69 -7.56 -4.43
C MET A 93 12.77 -9.04 -4.02
N GLN A 94 11.83 -9.53 -3.21
CA GLN A 94 11.69 -10.97 -3.00
C GLN A 94 11.01 -11.61 -4.21
N TRP A 95 11.57 -12.71 -4.71
CA TRP A 95 10.99 -13.47 -5.81
C TRP A 95 9.84 -14.34 -5.29
N SER A 96 8.65 -14.21 -5.87
CA SER A 96 7.45 -14.96 -5.45
C SER A 96 7.25 -16.29 -6.19
N GLY A 97 8.13 -16.64 -7.14
CA GLY A 97 7.87 -17.71 -8.11
C GLY A 97 7.19 -17.22 -9.40
N ARG A 98 6.70 -15.96 -9.42
CA ARG A 98 6.05 -15.34 -10.59
C ARG A 98 6.51 -13.92 -10.85
N VAL A 99 6.63 -13.10 -9.80
CA VAL A 99 7.01 -11.68 -9.90
C VAL A 99 8.05 -11.32 -8.84
N TRP A 100 8.76 -10.22 -9.06
CA TRP A 100 9.59 -9.57 -8.04
C TRP A 100 8.73 -8.63 -7.23
N HIS A 101 8.61 -8.87 -5.92
CA HIS A 101 7.71 -8.08 -5.08
C HIS A 101 8.14 -6.60 -5.01
N PRO A 102 7.28 -5.64 -5.39
CA PRO A 102 7.66 -4.24 -5.58
C PRO A 102 7.77 -3.42 -4.27
N GLY A 103 7.30 -3.98 -3.16
CA GLY A 103 7.25 -3.30 -1.87
C GLY A 103 7.39 -4.27 -0.71
N LEU A 104 6.73 -3.97 0.39
CA LEU A 104 6.67 -4.81 1.58
C LEU A 104 5.23 -5.21 1.87
N ASP A 105 5.04 -6.47 2.22
CA ASP A 105 3.82 -6.90 2.90
C ASP A 105 4.14 -7.04 4.38
N ILE A 106 3.52 -6.20 5.20
CA ILE A 106 3.87 -6.06 6.62
C ILE A 106 2.68 -6.50 7.48
N ASN A 107 2.92 -7.40 8.43
CA ASN A 107 1.88 -7.97 9.31
C ASN A 107 2.43 -8.50 10.66
N SER A 108 1.51 -9.00 11.48
CA SER A 108 1.71 -9.58 12.80
C SER A 108 0.39 -10.28 13.17
N PRO A 109 0.43 -11.36 13.98
CA PRO A 109 -0.79 -11.92 14.55
C PRO A 109 -1.53 -10.78 15.27
N HIS A 110 -2.78 -10.52 14.88
CA HIS A 110 -3.65 -9.46 15.42
C HIS A 110 -3.56 -8.05 14.80
N ASP A 111 -3.03 -7.88 13.59
CA ASP A 111 -2.98 -6.55 12.97
C ASP A 111 -4.27 -6.08 12.29
N LEU A 112 -5.23 -6.96 12.03
CA LEU A 112 -6.50 -6.57 11.40
C LEU A 112 -7.17 -5.44 12.21
N GLY A 113 -7.37 -4.29 11.56
CA GLY A 113 -7.98 -3.11 12.17
C GLY A 113 -7.01 -2.17 12.88
N LYS A 114 -5.70 -2.46 12.94
CA LYS A 114 -4.70 -1.51 13.47
C LYS A 114 -4.63 -0.24 12.61
N PRO A 115 -4.35 0.93 13.20
CA PRO A 115 -4.26 2.18 12.45
C PRO A 115 -3.11 2.14 11.44
N VAL A 116 -3.28 2.78 10.30
CA VAL A 116 -2.22 3.02 9.31
C VAL A 116 -2.06 4.51 9.18
N TYR A 117 -0.85 5.02 9.41
CA TYR A 117 -0.54 6.43 9.25
C TYR A 117 0.30 6.67 8.00
N SER A 118 0.21 7.87 7.44
CA SER A 118 0.99 8.26 6.28
C SER A 118 2.48 8.26 6.61
N PRO A 119 3.32 7.56 5.82
CA PRO A 119 4.77 7.60 6.02
C PRO A 119 5.42 8.87 5.48
N PHE A 120 4.66 9.69 4.76
CA PHE A 120 5.18 10.89 4.10
C PHE A 120 4.26 12.08 4.29
N ASN A 121 4.85 13.27 4.20
CA ASN A 121 4.12 14.45 3.79
C ASN A 121 3.82 14.34 2.28
N GLY A 122 2.63 14.74 1.86
CA GLY A 122 2.30 14.66 0.45
C GLY A 122 0.86 14.98 0.12
N ARG A 123 0.52 14.81 -1.15
CA ARG A 123 -0.83 15.01 -1.67
C ARG A 123 -1.42 13.67 -2.09
N VAL A 124 -2.63 13.38 -1.63
CA VAL A 124 -3.38 12.18 -2.02
C VAL A 124 -3.75 12.30 -3.48
N GLN A 125 -3.26 11.38 -4.30
CA GLN A 125 -3.54 11.33 -5.74
C GLN A 125 -4.71 10.39 -6.06
N GLN A 126 -4.86 9.33 -5.27
CA GLN A 126 -5.97 8.39 -5.40
C GLN A 126 -6.31 7.77 -4.06
N SER A 127 -7.59 7.53 -3.81
CA SER A 127 -8.09 6.72 -2.71
C SER A 127 -9.28 5.89 -3.20
N THR A 128 -9.18 4.57 -3.11
CA THR A 128 -10.21 3.67 -3.60
C THR A 128 -10.91 2.99 -2.41
N GLY A 129 -12.23 3.15 -2.33
CA GLY A 129 -13.08 2.53 -1.32
C GLY A 129 -13.80 1.27 -1.81
N VAL A 130 -13.10 0.37 -2.51
CA VAL A 130 -13.70 -0.88 -3.00
C VAL A 130 -13.41 -1.99 -2.00
N SER A 131 -14.35 -2.16 -1.07
CA SER A 131 -14.35 -3.24 -0.10
C SER A 131 -15.10 -4.44 -0.65
N THR A 132 -14.41 -5.37 -1.30
CA THR A 132 -15.05 -6.61 -1.76
C THR A 132 -15.04 -7.65 -0.65
N TRP A 133 -16.08 -7.62 0.16
CA TRP A 133 -16.41 -8.70 1.08
C TRP A 133 -17.38 -9.65 0.37
N THR A 134 -17.10 -10.95 0.37
CA THR A 134 -18.05 -11.93 -0.16
C THR A 134 -19.20 -12.09 0.83
N LYS A 135 -20.43 -12.28 0.30
CA LYS A 135 -21.68 -12.38 1.07
C LYS A 135 -21.81 -13.68 1.89
N TRP A 136 -20.82 -14.57 1.86
CA TRP A 136 -20.87 -15.87 2.52
C TRP A 136 -19.55 -16.22 3.22
N GLY A 137 -19.58 -16.11 4.56
CA GLY A 137 -18.71 -16.82 5.50
C GLY A 137 -17.22 -16.57 5.39
N ASN A 138 -16.71 -15.46 5.95
CA ASN A 138 -15.33 -15.24 6.42
C ASN A 138 -14.17 -15.73 5.54
N LYS A 139 -14.38 -15.94 4.23
CA LYS A 139 -13.39 -16.48 3.30
C LYS A 139 -13.28 -15.54 2.10
N LEU A 140 -12.09 -14.98 1.99
CA LEU A 140 -11.68 -13.98 1.01
C LEU A 140 -11.71 -14.62 -0.39
N ILE A 141 -12.53 -14.11 -1.29
CA ILE A 141 -12.37 -14.37 -2.72
C ILE A 141 -11.70 -13.13 -3.31
N PRO A 142 -10.70 -13.30 -4.19
CA PRO A 142 -10.05 -12.18 -4.86
C PRO A 142 -11.11 -11.37 -5.59
N SER A 143 -11.31 -10.10 -5.26
CA SER A 143 -11.98 -9.25 -6.24
C SER A 143 -10.97 -8.79 -7.26
N PHE A 144 -11.27 -9.12 -8.51
CA PHE A 144 -10.52 -8.61 -9.65
C PHE A 144 -10.90 -7.16 -9.99
N TYR A 145 -11.85 -6.55 -9.26
CA TYR A 145 -12.44 -5.23 -9.60
C TYR A 145 -11.39 -4.12 -9.74
N ASN A 146 -10.38 -4.08 -8.86
CA ASN A 146 -9.23 -3.19 -8.96
C ASN A 146 -7.90 -3.95 -8.99
N ARG A 147 -7.87 -5.07 -9.72
CA ARG A 147 -6.69 -5.96 -9.83
C ARG A 147 -6.19 -6.52 -8.49
N GLY A 148 -7.06 -6.60 -7.49
CA GLY A 148 -6.74 -7.21 -6.21
C GLY A 148 -6.17 -6.26 -5.16
N TRP A 149 -6.14 -4.94 -5.38
CA TRP A 149 -5.64 -4.00 -4.36
C TRP A 149 -6.61 -3.76 -3.20
N GLY A 150 -7.90 -4.01 -3.38
CA GLY A 150 -8.92 -3.76 -2.35
C GLY A 150 -9.05 -2.27 -2.03
N ASN A 151 -9.14 -1.89 -0.76
CA ASN A 151 -9.05 -0.49 -0.39
C ASN A 151 -7.57 -0.06 -0.37
N HIS A 152 -7.24 1.01 -1.09
CA HIS A 152 -5.85 1.45 -1.24
C HIS A 152 -5.76 2.95 -1.53
N ILE A 153 -4.56 3.50 -1.30
CA ILE A 153 -4.27 4.93 -1.42
C ILE A 153 -2.94 5.16 -2.12
N TRP A 154 -2.90 6.16 -2.99
CA TRP A 154 -1.69 6.70 -3.61
C TRP A 154 -1.41 8.11 -3.10
N ILE A 155 -0.19 8.36 -2.66
CA ILE A 155 0.28 9.65 -2.17
C ILE A 155 1.45 10.08 -3.05
N GLU A 156 1.36 11.26 -3.67
CA GLU A 156 2.54 11.94 -4.21
C GLU A 156 3.33 12.54 -3.05
N ILE A 157 4.55 12.05 -2.86
CA ILE A 157 5.43 12.41 -1.76
C ILE A 157 5.98 13.81 -2.00
N ASN A 158 5.70 14.72 -1.05
CA ASN A 158 6.29 16.05 -0.99
C ASN A 158 6.71 16.36 0.46
N GLU A 159 7.98 16.10 0.77
CA GLU A 159 8.54 16.34 2.12
C GLU A 159 8.88 17.82 2.37
N ALA A 160 9.01 18.63 1.32
CA ALA A 160 9.44 20.03 1.43
C ALA A 160 8.27 20.99 1.68
N ASP A 161 7.05 20.62 1.31
CA ASP A 161 5.86 21.46 1.48
C ASP A 161 4.59 20.60 1.55
N PRO A 162 4.03 20.35 2.75
CA PRO A 162 2.78 19.62 2.88
C PRO A 162 1.56 20.43 2.41
N GLY A 163 1.70 21.66 1.91
CA GLY A 163 0.58 22.51 1.52
C GLY A 163 -0.26 23.00 2.72
N ILE A 164 0.39 23.18 3.87
CA ILE A 164 -0.23 23.60 5.14
C ILE A 164 0.61 24.68 5.81
#